data_AF-A0A6A5GQ68-F1
#
_entry.id   AF-A0A6A5GQ68-F1
#
_cell.length_a   1.000
_cell.length_b   1.000
_cell.length_c   1.000
_cell.angle_alpha   90.00
_cell.angle_beta   90.00
_cell.angle_gamma   90.00
#
_symmetry.space_group_name_H-M   'P 1'
#
loop_
_entity.id
_entity.type
_entity.pdbx_description
1 polymer ?
#
loop_
_entity_poly.entity_id
_entity_poly.type
_entity_poly.pdbx_seq_one_letter_code
_entity_poly.pdbx_strand_id
1 'polypeptide(L)'
;MHFVKKVPTTEQEKAAKAKEHAKRSQQFLHVRDRIFAKRDKGEYDDELLSLTQGVLEKNADIYTFWNIRRTTIEQRIEANDKIQKDSEASDEEKTKSAQKIENLLAGELFLSYECIKSNPKSYSAWYQRAWVLQRQTSPDYAKELALCEKALQMDCRNFHCWDHRRIVARLANRTEEQELEFSNRLIDENFSNYSAWHYRSIALQNIHRDAATGMTKIDDALIGSELQKVKNAFYMDAEDQSAWTYTRWLLEVGSGKEFLRPESSSPIELISASFHGNNTTLVFSRAVTIPFLLTFVDTEDTTRWRAFSSTSPNPTSSRVWQYLSDSPLRVVTSQSTDENVTWNELTDDRYVNKSRLETIYDIVEAKEPEYIKELLEDCHQLIQLEPKNKWPLYMRTLVLLEYQPIRSHDEIISNLKNLAENLDSKRAELYKSLLSRQKLNHSIREQFERLIGKEHDQLVVRYAELTSLEGVEFLAGLVGNADFQGNLLTEIHRIVLPNLHNLTISENPIDRLSPTPSLSHLTFLSIAGTQISDVSSVMPFFQTTPSLDRLIFCETPLVEKTEELRAQLPGVRLIPHWL
;
A
#
# COMPACT_ATOMS: atom_id res chain seq x y z
N MET A 1 23.34 14.94 -1.74
CA MET A 1 23.71 16.05 -2.64
C MET A 1 22.72 16.08 -3.79
N HIS A 2 21.93 17.14 -3.92
CA HIS A 2 21.03 17.36 -5.06
C HIS A 2 21.40 18.69 -5.73
N PHE A 3 21.17 18.80 -7.04
CA PHE A 3 21.32 20.04 -7.84
C PHE A 3 22.72 20.67 -7.91
N VAL A 4 23.79 19.93 -7.63
CA VAL A 4 25.15 20.41 -7.91
C VAL A 4 25.38 20.38 -9.42
N LYS A 5 25.20 21.52 -10.08
CA LYS A 5 25.50 21.67 -11.51
C LYS A 5 26.99 21.37 -11.74
N LYS A 6 27.29 20.44 -12.64
CA LYS A 6 28.67 20.20 -13.09
C LYS A 6 29.11 21.41 -13.92
N VAL A 7 29.91 22.29 -13.33
CA VAL A 7 30.52 23.43 -14.03
C VAL A 7 31.90 22.99 -14.54
N PRO A 8 32.18 23.11 -15.85
CA PRO A 8 33.53 22.94 -16.37
C PRO A 8 34.47 23.90 -15.64
N THR A 9 35.47 23.36 -14.94
CA THR A 9 36.41 24.14 -14.14
C THR A 9 37.81 23.84 -14.65
N THR A 10 38.63 24.90 -14.76
CA THR A 10 40.03 24.76 -15.16
C THR A 10 40.82 24.01 -14.09
N GLU A 11 41.96 23.41 -14.46
CA GLU A 11 42.82 22.71 -13.49
C GLU A 11 43.32 23.64 -12.36
N GLN A 12 43.54 24.93 -12.67
CA GLN A 12 43.89 25.94 -11.66
C GLN A 12 42.75 26.20 -10.66
N GLU A 13 41.51 26.34 -11.14
CA GLU A 13 40.34 26.52 -10.28
C GLU A 13 40.03 25.28 -9.43
N LYS A 14 40.23 24.07 -9.99
CA LYS A 14 40.12 22.81 -9.23
C LYS A 14 41.15 22.75 -8.11
N ALA A 15 42.41 23.09 -8.39
CA ALA A 15 43.47 23.12 -7.39
C ALA A 15 43.21 24.17 -6.29
N ALA A 16 42.71 25.36 -6.67
CA ALA A 16 42.33 26.40 -5.72
C ALA A 16 41.17 25.95 -4.81
N LYS A 17 40.10 25.38 -5.38
CA LYS A 17 38.99 24.81 -4.60
C LYS A 17 39.45 23.68 -3.70
N ALA A 18 40.30 22.77 -4.18
CA ALA A 18 40.84 21.67 -3.38
C ALA A 18 41.63 22.19 -2.17
N LYS A 19 42.46 23.22 -2.35
CA LYS A 19 43.20 23.86 -1.24
C LYS A 19 42.26 24.50 -0.22
N GLU A 20 41.21 25.17 -0.68
CA GLU A 20 40.19 25.77 0.19
C GLU A 20 39.40 24.69 0.96
N HIS A 21 38.98 23.62 0.29
CA HIS A 21 38.31 22.47 0.90
C HIS A 21 39.19 21.79 1.94
N ALA A 22 40.48 21.61 1.67
CA ALA A 22 41.43 21.04 2.62
C ALA A 22 41.55 21.89 3.89
N LYS A 23 41.66 23.22 3.75
CA LYS A 23 41.70 24.13 4.90
C LYS A 23 40.42 24.06 5.74
N ARG A 24 39.24 24.07 5.08
CA ARG A 24 37.94 23.95 5.74
C ARG A 24 37.79 22.59 6.44
N SER A 25 38.26 21.52 5.80
CA SER A 25 38.24 20.17 6.36
C SER A 25 39.11 20.07 7.61
N GLN A 26 40.34 20.61 7.59
CA GLN A 26 41.22 20.64 8.77
C GLN A 26 40.58 21.41 9.94
N GLN A 27 39.97 22.57 9.67
CA GLN A 27 39.25 23.33 10.69
C GLN A 27 38.08 22.53 11.28
N PHE A 28 37.31 21.86 10.42
CA PHE A 28 36.21 20.99 10.86
C PHE A 28 36.71 19.84 11.74
N LEU A 29 37.78 19.13 11.32
CA LEU A 29 38.35 18.02 12.07
C LEU A 29 38.83 18.48 13.45
N HIS A 30 39.52 19.62 13.52
CA HIS A 30 39.97 20.19 14.79
C HIS A 30 38.82 20.49 15.76
N VAL A 31 37.76 21.14 15.26
CA VAL A 31 36.57 21.46 16.08
C VAL A 31 35.83 20.18 16.50
N ARG A 32 35.65 19.23 15.58
CA ARG A 32 35.04 17.93 15.84
C ARG A 32 35.77 17.17 16.94
N ASP A 33 37.10 17.11 16.87
CA ASP A 33 37.91 16.37 17.84
C ASP A 33 37.84 17.03 19.22
N ARG A 34 37.79 18.37 19.28
CA ARG A 34 37.54 19.10 20.54
C ARG A 34 36.15 18.79 21.11
N ILE A 35 35.11 18.77 20.28
CA ILE A 35 33.74 18.42 20.72
C ILE A 35 33.72 17.02 21.32
N PHE A 36 34.33 16.03 20.65
CA PHE A 36 34.37 14.66 21.17
C PHE A 36 35.21 14.55 22.45
N ALA A 37 36.37 15.20 22.51
CA ALA A 37 37.19 15.19 23.72
C ALA A 37 36.43 15.77 24.94
N LYS A 38 35.65 16.85 24.77
CA LYS A 38 34.80 17.41 25.83
C LYS A 38 33.70 16.43 26.23
N ARG A 39 32.99 15.86 25.25
CA ARG A 39 31.94 14.84 25.49
C ARG A 39 32.49 13.66 26.28
N ASP A 40 33.64 13.12 25.87
CA ASP A 40 34.25 11.93 26.47
C ASP A 40 34.73 12.18 27.91
N LYS A 41 35.03 13.43 28.25
CA LYS A 41 35.31 13.88 29.62
C LYS A 41 34.06 14.25 30.42
N GLY A 42 32.88 14.25 29.82
CA GLY A 42 31.62 14.69 30.44
C GLY A 42 31.51 16.22 30.62
N GLU A 43 32.27 17.01 29.87
CA GLU A 43 32.27 18.47 29.94
C GLU A 43 31.11 19.06 29.11
N TYR A 44 29.90 19.06 29.67
CA TYR A 44 28.68 19.59 29.03
C TYR A 44 28.42 21.06 29.39
N ASP A 45 29.19 21.96 28.79
CA ASP A 45 29.20 23.40 29.09
C ASP A 45 28.77 24.29 27.90
N ASP A 46 28.78 25.61 28.12
CA ASP A 46 28.39 26.60 27.11
C ASP A 46 29.38 26.64 25.93
N GLU A 47 30.64 26.23 26.17
CA GLU A 47 31.64 26.07 25.12
C GLU A 47 31.26 24.92 24.18
N LEU A 48 30.82 23.77 24.72
CA LEU A 48 30.38 22.64 23.90
C LEU A 48 29.19 23.01 23.00
N LEU A 49 28.24 23.79 23.52
CA LEU A 49 27.15 24.38 22.73
C LEU A 49 27.69 25.35 21.66
N SER A 50 28.65 26.21 22.00
CA SER A 50 29.23 27.14 21.02
C SER A 50 29.96 26.42 19.88
N LEU A 51 30.75 25.39 20.22
CA LEU A 51 31.49 24.59 19.24
C LEU A 51 30.56 23.83 18.30
N THR A 52 29.53 23.17 18.84
CA THR A 52 28.55 22.42 18.03
C THR A 52 27.71 23.35 17.16
N GLN A 53 27.35 24.54 17.64
CA GLN A 53 26.62 25.55 16.85
C GLN A 53 27.38 25.92 15.57
N GLY A 54 28.66 26.31 15.69
CA GLY A 54 29.45 26.75 14.54
C GLY A 54 29.68 25.66 13.48
N VAL A 55 29.51 24.39 13.86
CA VAL A 55 29.50 23.27 12.90
C VAL A 55 28.12 23.08 12.29
N LEU A 56 27.06 23.07 13.09
CA LEU A 56 25.70 22.79 12.65
C LEU A 56 25.15 23.86 11.69
N GLU A 57 25.51 25.13 11.90
CA GLU A 57 25.19 26.22 10.96
C GLU A 57 25.74 25.96 9.54
N LYS A 58 26.83 25.19 9.44
CA LYS A 58 27.44 24.80 8.15
C LYS A 58 26.90 23.47 7.64
N ASN A 59 26.59 22.54 8.54
CA ASN A 59 26.04 21.24 8.20
C ASN A 59 25.11 20.73 9.31
N ALA A 60 23.81 20.98 9.11
CA ALA A 60 22.76 20.59 10.04
C ALA A 60 22.50 19.08 10.09
N ASP A 61 23.04 18.27 9.16
CA ASP A 61 22.77 16.83 9.09
C ASP A 61 23.68 15.98 10.00
N ILE A 62 24.58 16.62 10.76
CA ILE A 62 25.43 15.94 11.73
C ILE A 62 24.60 15.65 13.00
N TYR A 63 23.78 14.60 12.93
CA TYR A 63 22.86 14.21 14.01
C TYR A 63 23.56 14.01 15.36
N THR A 64 24.79 13.50 15.38
CA THR A 64 25.57 13.30 16.61
C THR A 64 25.76 14.60 17.39
N PHE A 65 25.94 15.73 16.70
CA PHE A 65 26.14 17.02 17.37
C PHE A 65 24.85 17.56 17.95
N TRP A 66 23.71 17.34 17.29
CA TRP A 66 22.41 17.58 17.91
C TRP A 66 22.17 16.71 19.14
N ASN A 67 22.57 15.44 19.13
CA ASN A 67 22.47 14.57 20.30
C ASN A 67 23.28 15.13 21.49
N ILE A 68 24.53 15.53 21.23
CA ILE A 68 25.40 16.14 22.25
C ILE A 68 24.77 17.42 22.82
N ARG A 69 24.21 18.27 21.96
CA ARG A 69 23.48 19.47 22.41
C ARG A 69 22.31 19.11 23.31
N ARG A 70 21.46 18.15 22.91
CA ARG A 70 20.31 17.72 23.72
C ARG A 70 20.75 17.20 25.09
N THR A 71 21.77 16.35 25.15
CA THR A 71 22.33 15.90 26.44
C THR A 71 22.81 17.07 27.30
N THR A 72 23.48 18.06 26.69
CA THR A 72 23.94 19.26 27.41
C THR A 72 22.76 20.06 27.97
N ILE A 73 21.71 20.27 27.17
CA ILE A 73 20.52 21.03 27.55
C ILE A 73 19.72 20.27 28.61
N GLU A 74 19.58 18.95 28.48
CA GLU A 74 18.88 18.11 29.45
C GLU A 74 19.54 18.19 30.83
N GLN A 75 20.87 18.17 30.91
CA GLN A 75 21.57 18.37 32.18
C GLN A 75 21.30 19.75 32.79
N ARG A 76 21.13 20.79 31.96
CA ARG A 76 20.77 22.14 32.44
C ARG A 76 19.33 22.19 32.93
N ILE A 77 18.41 21.52 32.24
CA ILE A 77 17.01 21.38 32.66
C ILE A 77 16.93 20.63 34.00
N GLU A 78 17.62 19.49 34.14
CA GLU A 78 17.68 18.72 35.38
C GLU A 78 18.27 19.53 36.55
N ALA A 79 19.30 20.33 36.29
CA ALA A 79 19.87 21.24 37.28
C ALA A 79 18.87 22.31 37.71
N ASN A 80 18.12 22.90 36.77
CA ASN A 80 17.04 23.82 37.08
C ASN A 80 15.94 23.14 37.90
N ASP A 81 15.52 21.93 37.54
CA ASP A 81 14.46 21.20 38.25
C ASP A 81 14.82 20.93 39.71
N LYS A 82 16.10 20.69 40.00
CA LYS A 82 16.61 20.58 41.38
C LYS A 82 16.43 21.90 42.14
N ILE A 83 16.78 23.03 41.52
CA ILE A 83 16.60 24.38 42.12
C ILE A 83 15.10 24.68 42.33
N GLN A 84 14.23 24.33 41.38
CA GLN A 84 12.79 24.54 41.53
C GLN A 84 12.20 23.77 42.72
N LYS A 85 12.69 22.55 42.95
CA LYS A 85 12.25 21.66 44.03
C LYS A 85 12.90 21.95 45.38
N ASP A 86 13.98 22.72 45.39
CA ASP A 86 14.68 23.09 46.63
C ASP A 86 13.81 24.04 47.46
N SER A 87 13.53 23.66 48.72
CA SER A 87 12.78 24.46 49.67
C SER A 87 13.57 25.65 50.22
N GLU A 88 14.91 25.59 50.16
CA GLU A 88 15.79 26.65 50.65
C GLU A 88 16.09 27.71 49.57
N ALA A 89 15.86 27.40 48.29
CA ALA A 89 16.06 28.32 47.18
C ALA A 89 15.01 29.45 47.18
N SER A 90 15.46 30.70 47.04
CA SER A 90 14.59 31.87 46.99
C SER A 90 13.74 31.90 45.71
N ASP A 91 12.57 32.54 45.75
CA ASP A 91 11.72 32.72 44.57
C ASP A 91 12.43 33.48 43.44
N GLU A 92 13.33 34.40 43.79
CA GLU A 92 14.14 35.13 42.82
C GLU A 92 15.16 34.21 42.12
N GLU A 93 15.77 33.29 42.86
CA GLU A 93 16.70 32.30 42.32
C GLU A 93 15.99 31.30 41.40
N LYS A 94 14.82 30.82 41.82
CA LYS A 94 13.95 29.95 41.00
C LYS A 94 13.55 30.63 39.69
N THR A 95 13.15 31.90 39.76
CA THR A 95 12.78 32.69 38.58
C THR A 95 13.97 32.90 37.64
N LYS A 96 15.15 33.26 38.17
CA LYS A 96 16.36 33.45 37.36
C LYS A 96 16.81 32.15 36.68
N SER A 97 16.74 31.02 37.40
CA SER A 97 17.09 29.71 36.84
C SER A 97 16.13 29.30 35.72
N ALA A 98 14.82 29.44 35.93
CA ALA A 98 13.83 29.17 34.89
C ALA A 98 14.02 30.06 33.65
N GLN A 99 14.24 31.36 33.84
CA GLN A 99 14.51 32.28 32.73
C GLN A 99 15.78 31.91 31.95
N LYS A 100 16.81 31.38 32.63
CA LYS A 100 18.03 30.92 31.96
C LYS A 100 17.75 29.72 31.04
N ILE A 101 16.88 28.80 31.45
CA ILE A 101 16.46 27.68 30.60
C ILE A 101 15.64 28.17 29.42
N GLU A 102 14.68 29.07 29.63
CA GLU A 102 13.89 29.63 28.52
C GLU A 102 14.76 30.39 27.51
N ASN A 103 15.76 31.15 27.97
CA ASN A 103 16.71 31.82 27.09
C ASN A 103 17.56 30.82 26.28
N LEU A 104 17.99 29.71 26.91
CA LEU A 104 18.73 28.65 26.25
C LEU A 104 17.88 27.97 25.16
N LEU A 105 16.63 27.62 25.48
CA LEU A 105 15.70 27.01 24.52
C LEU A 105 15.35 27.98 23.37
N ALA A 106 15.17 29.27 23.65
CA ALA A 106 14.98 30.29 22.62
C ALA A 106 16.21 30.40 21.68
N GLY A 107 17.42 30.26 22.23
CA GLY A 107 18.66 30.16 21.43
C GLY A 107 18.69 28.93 20.52
N GLU A 108 18.21 27.77 20.99
CA GLU A 108 18.09 26.57 20.17
C GLU A 108 17.02 26.70 19.07
N LEU A 109 15.91 27.39 19.34
CA LEU A 109 14.93 27.74 18.29
C LEU A 109 15.54 28.63 17.22
N PHE A 110 16.42 29.57 17.59
CA PHE A 110 17.14 30.38 16.62
C PHE A 110 18.13 29.55 15.78
N LEU A 111 18.94 28.71 16.43
CA LEU A 111 19.89 27.84 15.73
C LEU A 111 19.19 26.88 14.76
N SER A 112 18.14 26.19 15.20
CA SER A 112 17.37 25.29 14.34
C SER A 112 16.72 26.04 13.17
N TYR A 113 16.23 27.27 13.39
CA TYR A 113 15.70 28.12 12.32
C TYR A 113 16.76 28.45 11.26
N GLU A 114 17.96 28.90 11.65
CA GLU A 114 19.03 29.20 10.67
C GLU A 114 19.51 27.93 9.95
N CYS A 115 19.56 26.79 10.64
CA CYS A 115 19.86 25.50 10.04
C CYS A 115 18.81 25.07 9.01
N ILE A 116 17.51 25.21 9.32
CA ILE A 116 16.41 24.90 8.40
C ILE A 116 16.40 25.87 7.21
N LYS A 117 16.65 27.15 7.44
CA LYS A 117 16.74 28.15 6.38
C LYS A 117 17.87 27.85 5.38
N SER A 118 19.00 27.34 5.88
CA SER A 118 20.13 26.91 5.06
C SER A 118 19.88 25.56 4.37
N ASN A 119 19.31 24.60 5.10
CA ASN A 119 18.98 23.26 4.62
C ASN A 119 17.55 22.87 5.06
N PRO A 120 16.51 23.22 4.27
CA PRO A 120 15.12 23.02 4.66
C PRO A 120 14.68 21.56 4.67
N LYS A 121 15.57 20.64 4.26
CA LYS A 121 15.36 19.20 4.21
C LYS A 121 16.21 18.45 5.26
N SER A 122 16.74 19.16 6.26
CA SER A 122 17.50 18.54 7.34
C SER A 122 16.58 17.90 8.37
N TYR A 123 16.54 16.57 8.41
CA TYR A 123 15.79 15.82 9.44
C TYR A 123 16.16 16.24 10.85
N SER A 124 17.46 16.39 11.12
CA SER A 124 17.94 16.66 12.48
C SER A 124 17.57 18.06 12.97
N ALA A 125 17.58 19.07 12.08
CA ALA A 125 17.20 20.43 12.46
C ALA A 125 15.70 20.55 12.78
N TRP A 126 14.83 19.95 11.95
CA TRP A 126 13.39 19.89 12.22
C TRP A 126 13.08 19.12 13.51
N TYR A 127 13.72 17.97 13.71
CA TYR A 127 13.57 17.19 14.94
C TYR A 127 14.00 18.00 16.17
N GLN A 128 15.15 18.68 16.11
CA GLN A 128 15.61 19.52 17.21
C GLN A 128 14.59 20.62 17.53
N ARG A 129 14.04 21.28 16.51
CA ARG A 129 13.04 22.33 16.69
C ARG A 129 11.80 21.82 17.43
N ALA A 130 11.23 20.70 17.00
CA ALA A 130 10.10 20.06 17.67
C ALA A 130 10.43 19.65 19.11
N TRP A 131 11.63 19.10 19.33
CA TRP A 131 12.10 18.69 20.65
C TRP A 131 12.23 19.88 21.64
N VAL A 132 12.65 21.06 21.14
CA VAL A 132 12.74 22.29 21.94
C VAL A 132 11.35 22.82 22.31
N LEU A 133 10.42 22.85 21.35
CA LEU A 133 9.04 23.32 21.60
C LEU A 133 8.34 22.51 22.69
N GLN A 134 8.60 21.21 22.79
CA GLN A 134 8.05 20.34 23.84
C GLN A 134 8.62 20.60 25.24
N ARG A 135 9.70 21.38 25.37
CA ARG A 135 10.40 21.66 26.63
C ARG A 135 10.26 23.09 27.13
N GLN A 136 9.77 24.01 26.28
CA GLN A 136 9.48 25.36 26.74
C GLN A 136 8.24 25.36 27.62
N THR A 137 8.23 26.19 28.65
CA THR A 137 7.10 26.34 29.58
C THR A 137 5.90 26.98 28.88
N SER A 138 6.17 27.97 28.02
CA SER A 138 5.14 28.72 27.28
C SER A 138 5.57 28.91 25.81
N PRO A 139 5.50 27.86 24.97
CA PRO A 139 5.88 27.95 23.56
C PRO A 139 4.88 28.82 22.77
N ASP A 140 5.40 29.68 21.88
CA ASP A 140 4.57 30.48 20.97
C ASP A 140 4.20 29.68 19.72
N TYR A 141 3.18 28.81 19.87
CA TYR A 141 2.72 27.96 18.77
C TYR A 141 2.13 28.75 17.60
N ALA A 142 1.54 29.93 17.86
CA ALA A 142 0.97 30.77 16.80
C ALA A 142 2.07 31.27 15.85
N LYS A 143 3.18 31.75 16.41
CA LYS A 143 4.37 32.11 15.66
C LYS A 143 4.96 30.92 14.92
N GLU A 144 4.98 29.75 15.55
CA GLU A 144 5.51 28.54 14.93
C GLU A 144 4.69 28.06 13.73
N LEU A 145 3.36 28.11 13.82
CA LEU A 145 2.46 27.80 12.71
C LEU A 145 2.60 28.80 11.56
N ALA A 146 2.80 30.09 11.87
CA ALA A 146 3.08 31.11 10.87
C ALA A 146 4.43 30.89 10.17
N LEU A 147 5.45 30.40 10.89
CA LEU A 147 6.73 30.00 10.30
C LEU A 147 6.58 28.79 9.36
N CYS A 148 5.76 27.80 9.75
CA CYS A 148 5.43 26.67 8.87
C CYS A 148 4.77 27.15 7.59
N GLU A 149 3.78 28.04 7.68
CA GLU A 149 3.09 28.60 6.52
C GLU A 149 4.06 29.34 5.59
N LYS A 150 4.93 30.18 6.15
CA LYS A 150 5.98 30.87 5.38
C LYS A 150 6.94 29.90 4.69
N ALA A 151 7.31 28.80 5.35
CA ALA A 151 8.17 27.77 4.75
C ALA A 151 7.45 27.02 3.61
N LEU A 152 6.15 26.75 3.76
CA LEU A 152 5.32 26.12 2.72
C LEU A 152 5.04 27.04 1.54
N GLN A 153 5.01 28.36 1.73
CA GLN A 153 4.99 29.32 0.62
C GLN A 153 6.28 29.28 -0.22
N MET A 154 7.42 28.93 0.38
CA MET A 154 8.69 28.78 -0.33
C MET A 154 8.83 27.41 -1.02
N ASP A 155 8.37 26.35 -0.36
CA ASP A 155 8.33 24.98 -0.91
C ASP A 155 7.09 24.26 -0.38
N CYS A 156 6.00 24.32 -1.14
CA CYS A 156 4.71 23.73 -0.77
C CYS A 156 4.75 22.20 -0.65
N ARG A 157 5.80 21.57 -1.19
CA ARG A 157 6.02 20.11 -1.17
C ARG A 157 7.03 19.67 -0.10
N ASN A 158 7.47 20.58 0.78
CA ASN A 158 8.39 20.24 1.85
C ASN A 158 7.69 19.40 2.93
N PHE A 159 7.77 18.07 2.80
CA PHE A 159 7.13 17.15 3.73
C PHE A 159 7.65 17.28 5.18
N HIS A 160 8.89 17.73 5.38
CA HIS A 160 9.41 17.99 6.73
C HIS A 160 8.64 19.12 7.42
N CYS A 161 8.32 20.18 6.67
CA CYS A 161 7.52 21.29 7.18
C CYS A 161 6.06 20.87 7.44
N TRP A 162 5.48 20.03 6.57
CA TRP A 162 4.16 19.46 6.81
C TRP A 162 4.12 18.59 8.06
N ASP A 163 5.11 17.72 8.26
CA ASP A 163 5.19 16.87 9.46
C ASP A 163 5.45 17.69 10.72
N HIS A 164 6.31 18.71 10.65
CA HIS A 164 6.51 19.63 11.77
C HIS A 164 5.23 20.40 12.10
N ARG A 165 4.49 20.87 11.08
CA ARG A 165 3.18 21.50 11.29
C ARG A 165 2.21 20.56 12.01
N ARG A 166 2.14 19.27 11.65
CA ARG A 166 1.31 18.28 12.36
C ARG A 166 1.66 18.19 13.85
N ILE A 167 2.95 18.20 14.17
CA ILE A 167 3.42 18.18 15.56
C ILE A 167 2.97 19.46 16.28
N VAL A 168 3.22 20.63 15.69
CA VAL A 168 2.88 21.93 16.29
C VAL A 168 1.38 22.10 16.45
N ALA A 169 0.58 21.71 15.46
CA ALA A 169 -0.88 21.74 15.53
C ALA A 169 -1.41 20.89 16.68
N ARG A 170 -0.86 19.67 16.87
CA ARG A 170 -1.19 18.81 18.02
C ARG A 170 -0.81 19.44 19.35
N LEU A 171 0.41 19.99 19.46
CA LEU A 171 0.87 20.66 20.67
C LEU A 171 0.03 21.91 21.01
N ALA A 172 -0.48 22.59 19.99
CA ALA A 172 -1.37 23.73 20.10
C ALA A 172 -2.85 23.36 20.32
N ASN A 173 -3.17 22.05 20.40
CA ASN A 173 -4.53 21.53 20.47
C ASN A 173 -5.46 22.08 19.37
N ARG A 174 -4.94 22.21 18.13
CA ARG A 174 -5.78 22.58 16.99
C ARG A 174 -6.73 21.46 16.61
N THR A 175 -7.94 21.82 16.22
CA THR A 175 -8.93 20.84 15.75
C THR A 175 -8.68 20.47 14.29
N GLU A 176 -9.20 19.32 13.86
CA GLU A 176 -9.09 18.89 12.47
C GLU A 176 -9.79 19.87 11.51
N GLU A 177 -10.88 20.51 11.94
CA GLU A 177 -11.58 21.54 11.14
C GLU A 177 -10.70 22.76 10.89
N GLN A 178 -9.92 23.18 11.89
CA GLN A 178 -8.96 24.28 11.74
C GLN A 178 -7.80 23.93 10.79
N GLU A 179 -7.45 22.66 10.68
CA GLU A 179 -6.44 22.17 9.74
C GLU A 179 -7.02 21.92 8.33
N LEU A 180 -8.30 21.56 8.23
CA LEU A 180 -9.03 21.55 6.95
C LEU A 180 -9.15 22.95 6.36
N GLU A 181 -9.41 23.98 7.18
CA GLU A 181 -9.44 25.37 6.73
C GLU A 181 -8.07 25.82 6.21
N PHE A 182 -7.00 25.46 6.93
CA PHE A 182 -5.63 25.70 6.46
C PHE A 182 -5.37 25.04 5.10
N SER A 183 -5.78 23.78 4.95
CA SER A 183 -5.66 23.08 3.67
C SER A 183 -6.47 23.74 2.56
N ASN A 184 -7.69 24.23 2.83
CA ASN A 184 -8.50 24.92 1.83
C ASN A 184 -7.76 26.14 1.29
N ARG A 185 -7.21 26.99 2.17
CA ARG A 185 -6.46 28.18 1.74
C ARG A 185 -5.29 27.82 0.82
N LEU A 186 -4.53 26.78 1.16
CA LEU A 186 -3.39 26.35 0.33
C LEU A 186 -3.80 25.75 -1.01
N ILE A 187 -4.97 25.11 -1.09
CA ILE A 187 -5.54 24.60 -2.35
C ILE A 187 -6.05 25.76 -3.20
N ASP A 188 -6.73 26.73 -2.60
CA ASP A 188 -7.23 27.92 -3.29
C ASP A 188 -6.07 28.77 -3.85
N GLU A 189 -4.95 28.85 -3.12
CA GLU A 189 -3.71 29.50 -3.58
C GLU A 189 -3.00 28.69 -4.67
N ASN A 190 -2.99 27.36 -4.57
CA ASN A 190 -2.31 26.46 -5.50
C ASN A 190 -2.98 25.07 -5.53
N PHE A 191 -3.88 24.87 -6.48
CA PHE A 191 -4.63 23.61 -6.61
C PHE A 191 -3.74 22.40 -6.97
N SER A 192 -2.54 22.64 -7.52
CA SER A 192 -1.54 21.60 -7.80
C SER A 192 -0.76 21.13 -6.56
N ASN A 193 -1.11 21.63 -5.37
CA ASN A 193 -0.44 21.27 -4.13
C ASN A 193 -0.91 19.90 -3.61
N TYR A 194 -0.27 18.83 -4.10
CA TYR A 194 -0.51 17.47 -3.63
C TYR A 194 -0.47 17.32 -2.11
N SER A 195 0.48 18.00 -1.44
CA SER A 195 0.63 17.87 0.01
C SER A 195 -0.56 18.47 0.76
N ALA A 196 -1.19 19.53 0.25
CA ALA A 196 -2.43 20.07 0.82
C ALA A 196 -3.60 19.10 0.64
N TRP A 197 -3.81 18.54 -0.56
CA TRP A 197 -4.84 17.52 -0.78
C TRP A 197 -4.65 16.29 0.10
N HIS A 198 -3.41 15.82 0.25
CA HIS A 198 -3.10 14.72 1.16
C HIS A 198 -3.40 15.11 2.62
N TYR A 199 -2.98 16.30 3.06
CA TYR A 199 -3.29 16.81 4.40
C TYR A 199 -4.79 16.85 4.68
N ARG A 200 -5.57 17.30 3.71
CA ARG A 200 -7.04 17.31 3.72
C ARG A 200 -7.63 15.91 3.91
N SER A 201 -7.13 14.95 3.13
CA SER A 201 -7.62 13.56 3.20
C SER A 201 -7.44 12.95 4.59
N ILE A 202 -6.31 13.22 5.26
CA ILE A 202 -6.04 12.76 6.62
C ILE A 202 -6.96 13.43 7.66
N ALA A 203 -7.14 14.75 7.57
CA ALA A 203 -8.03 15.46 8.49
C ALA A 203 -9.49 14.97 8.36
N LEU A 204 -9.99 14.78 7.13
CA LEU A 204 -11.30 14.16 6.89
C LEU A 204 -11.37 12.74 7.44
N GLN A 205 -10.33 11.92 7.24
CA GLN A 205 -10.30 10.57 7.83
C GLN A 205 -10.40 10.62 9.35
N ASN A 206 -9.66 11.50 10.02
CA ASN A 206 -9.67 11.62 11.48
C ASN A 206 -11.04 12.07 12.02
N ILE A 207 -11.73 12.99 11.34
CA ILE A 207 -13.07 13.46 11.71
C ILE A 207 -14.10 12.33 11.58
N HIS A 208 -14.01 11.53 10.51
CA HIS A 208 -15.00 10.52 10.14
C HIS A 208 -14.60 9.08 10.49
N ARG A 209 -13.59 8.91 11.35
CA ARG A 209 -13.16 7.59 11.82
C ARG A 209 -14.03 7.14 12.98
N ASP A 210 -14.66 5.99 12.80
CA ASP A 210 -15.38 5.33 13.88
C ASP A 210 -14.38 4.75 14.89
N ALA A 211 -14.54 5.10 16.17
CA ALA A 211 -13.61 4.72 17.23
C ALA A 211 -13.67 3.23 17.59
N ALA A 212 -14.81 2.56 17.36
CA ALA A 212 -15.02 1.17 17.73
C ALA A 212 -14.49 0.21 16.65
N THR A 213 -14.76 0.51 15.39
CA THR A 213 -14.41 -0.31 14.23
C THR A 213 -13.10 0.12 13.58
N GLY A 214 -12.65 1.35 13.84
CA GLY A 214 -11.50 1.96 13.18
C GLY A 214 -11.74 2.32 11.70
N MET A 215 -12.95 2.08 11.18
CA MET A 215 -13.33 2.36 9.79
C MET A 215 -13.63 3.84 9.58
N THR A 216 -13.21 4.38 8.44
CA THR A 216 -13.62 5.73 8.02
C THR A 216 -14.87 5.61 7.16
N LYS A 217 -15.93 6.35 7.51
CA LYS A 217 -17.13 6.46 6.69
C LYS A 217 -17.50 7.93 6.48
N ILE A 218 -17.31 8.40 5.25
CA ILE A 218 -17.69 9.74 4.82
C ILE A 218 -19.06 9.63 4.14
N ASP A 219 -19.99 10.53 4.46
CA ASP A 219 -21.31 10.53 3.86
C ASP A 219 -21.30 11.06 2.41
N ASP A 220 -22.30 10.66 1.63
CA ASP A 220 -22.43 11.01 0.21
C ASP A 220 -22.51 12.51 -0.05
N ALA A 221 -23.07 13.30 0.87
CA ALA A 221 -23.20 14.74 0.68
C ALA A 221 -21.83 15.42 0.81
N LEU A 222 -21.01 14.98 1.77
CA LEU A 222 -19.64 15.45 1.93
C LEU A 222 -18.75 15.00 0.74
N ILE A 223 -18.84 13.74 0.30
CA ILE A 223 -18.12 13.26 -0.91
C ILE A 223 -18.49 14.12 -2.12
N GLY A 224 -19.78 14.35 -2.36
CA GLY A 224 -20.26 15.21 -3.44
C GLY A 224 -19.67 16.63 -3.35
N SER A 225 -19.66 17.24 -2.16
CA SER A 225 -19.09 18.57 -1.95
C SER A 225 -17.57 18.63 -2.19
N GLU A 226 -16.84 17.58 -1.84
CA GLU A 226 -15.39 17.48 -2.06
C GLU A 226 -15.06 17.25 -3.54
N LEU A 227 -15.89 16.50 -4.27
CA LEU A 227 -15.78 16.35 -5.72
C LEU A 227 -16.01 17.67 -6.47
N GLN A 228 -16.94 18.51 -5.99
CA GLN A 228 -17.13 19.85 -6.57
C GLN A 228 -15.91 20.75 -6.39
N LYS A 229 -15.13 20.57 -5.31
CA LYS A 229 -13.90 21.37 -5.09
C LYS A 229 -12.80 21.01 -6.08
N VAL A 230 -12.60 19.72 -6.37
CA VAL A 230 -11.60 19.29 -7.34
C VAL A 230 -11.99 19.59 -8.79
N LYS A 231 -13.28 19.77 -9.08
CA LYS A 231 -13.78 20.10 -10.41
C LYS A 231 -13.07 21.31 -11.02
N ASN A 232 -12.93 22.39 -10.26
CA ASN A 232 -12.22 23.58 -10.71
C ASN A 232 -10.75 23.28 -11.06
N ALA A 233 -10.08 22.40 -10.31
CA ALA A 233 -8.70 22.03 -10.59
C ALA A 233 -8.57 21.30 -11.94
N PHE A 234 -9.52 20.40 -12.27
CA PHE A 234 -9.49 19.66 -13.54
C PHE A 234 -9.57 20.57 -14.77
N TYR A 235 -10.43 21.58 -14.74
CA TYR A 235 -10.60 22.49 -15.89
C TYR A 235 -9.50 23.56 -15.98
N MET A 236 -8.74 23.78 -14.91
CA MET A 236 -7.63 24.75 -14.89
C MET A 236 -6.31 24.10 -15.34
N ASP A 237 -6.04 22.86 -14.92
CA ASP A 237 -4.91 22.06 -15.40
C ASP A 237 -5.23 20.57 -15.27
N ALA A 238 -5.76 19.99 -16.34
CA ALA A 238 -6.14 18.58 -16.37
C ALA A 238 -4.94 17.63 -16.30
N GLU A 239 -3.71 18.09 -16.54
CA GLU A 239 -2.49 17.28 -16.42
C GLU A 239 -1.99 17.19 -14.96
N ASP A 240 -2.47 18.07 -14.07
CA ASP A 240 -2.12 18.03 -12.66
C ASP A 240 -2.69 16.79 -11.96
N GLN A 241 -1.79 15.88 -11.57
CA GLN A 241 -2.16 14.62 -10.94
C GLN A 241 -2.75 14.75 -9.53
N SER A 242 -2.62 15.90 -8.86
CA SER A 242 -2.95 16.05 -7.44
C SER A 242 -4.45 15.95 -7.21
N ALA A 243 -5.23 16.70 -8.00
CA ALA A 243 -6.68 16.66 -7.95
C ALA A 243 -7.22 15.27 -8.33
N TRP A 244 -6.66 14.63 -9.35
CA TRP A 244 -7.04 13.28 -9.75
C TRP A 244 -6.74 12.24 -8.67
N THR A 245 -5.61 12.38 -7.97
CA THR A 245 -5.24 11.48 -6.87
C THR A 245 -6.17 11.65 -5.68
N TYR A 246 -6.56 12.88 -5.34
CA TYR A 246 -7.55 13.14 -4.29
C TYR A 246 -8.94 12.61 -4.66
N THR A 247 -9.34 12.77 -5.92
CA THR A 247 -10.60 12.24 -6.46
C THR A 247 -10.63 10.73 -6.39
N ARG A 248 -9.53 10.08 -6.76
CA ARG A 248 -9.37 8.63 -6.59
C ARG A 248 -9.57 8.24 -5.12
N TRP A 249 -8.93 8.93 -4.19
CA TRP A 249 -9.12 8.68 -2.76
C TRP A 249 -10.59 8.82 -2.32
N LEU A 250 -11.32 9.85 -2.79
CA LEU A 250 -12.75 10.01 -2.51
C LEU A 250 -13.59 8.80 -2.98
N LEU A 251 -13.29 8.28 -4.17
CA LEU A 251 -13.93 7.06 -4.69
C LEU A 251 -13.59 5.83 -3.82
N GLU A 252 -12.33 5.69 -3.41
CA GLU A 252 -11.86 4.53 -2.63
C GLU A 252 -12.45 4.49 -1.21
N VAL A 253 -12.53 5.64 -0.53
CA VAL A 253 -13.12 5.71 0.83
C VAL A 253 -14.59 5.31 0.81
N GLY A 254 -15.34 5.67 -0.24
CA GLY A 254 -16.73 5.26 -0.43
C GLY A 254 -16.94 3.83 -0.94
N SER A 255 -15.96 3.24 -1.64
CA SER A 255 -16.14 2.03 -2.46
C SER A 255 -16.26 0.73 -1.67
N GLY A 256 -17.22 -0.14 -1.98
CA GLY A 256 -17.26 -1.50 -1.39
C GLY A 256 -16.12 -2.43 -1.82
N LYS A 257 -15.36 -2.06 -2.86
CA LYS A 257 -14.45 -2.97 -3.59
C LYS A 257 -13.02 -2.91 -3.08
N GLU A 258 -12.45 -4.09 -2.79
CA GLU A 258 -11.10 -4.20 -2.23
C GLU A 258 -9.98 -3.78 -3.17
N PHE A 259 -10.11 -4.04 -4.47
CA PHE A 259 -9.03 -3.76 -5.43
C PHE A 259 -8.86 -2.25 -5.70
N LEU A 260 -9.89 -1.46 -5.39
CA LEU A 260 -9.80 0.00 -5.41
C LEU A 260 -9.28 0.52 -4.07
N ARG A 261 -9.61 -0.13 -2.94
CA ARG A 261 -9.15 0.32 -1.62
C ARG A 261 -7.70 -0.06 -1.33
N PRO A 262 -6.94 0.80 -0.59
CA PRO A 262 -5.76 0.34 0.11
C PRO A 262 -6.17 -0.78 1.06
N GLU A 263 -5.49 -1.93 1.00
CA GLU A 263 -5.86 -3.11 1.78
C GLU A 263 -6.11 -2.78 3.26
N SER A 264 -5.40 -1.82 3.86
CA SER A 264 -5.43 -1.51 5.30
C SER A 264 -6.71 -0.88 5.86
N SER A 265 -7.71 -0.51 5.07
CA SER A 265 -8.85 0.31 5.55
C SER A 265 -10.15 -0.44 5.84
N SER A 266 -10.22 -1.75 5.59
CA SER A 266 -11.40 -2.57 5.90
C SER A 266 -11.05 -3.72 6.85
N PRO A 267 -11.98 -4.10 7.74
CA PRO A 267 -11.79 -5.26 8.60
C PRO A 267 -11.59 -6.51 7.76
N ILE A 268 -10.83 -7.45 8.31
CA ILE A 268 -10.61 -8.74 7.66
C ILE A 268 -11.84 -9.60 7.89
N GLU A 269 -12.39 -10.16 6.82
CA GLU A 269 -13.57 -11.01 6.82
C GLU A 269 -13.21 -12.40 6.28
N LEU A 270 -13.89 -13.42 6.79
CA LEU A 270 -13.87 -14.74 6.17
C LEU A 270 -14.81 -14.72 4.94
N ILE A 271 -14.27 -15.08 3.77
CA ILE A 271 -15.00 -15.12 2.50
C ILE A 271 -15.65 -16.48 2.30
N SER A 272 -14.88 -17.55 2.50
CA SER A 272 -15.41 -18.90 2.47
C SER A 272 -14.62 -19.84 3.38
N ALA A 273 -15.30 -20.88 3.85
CA ALA A 273 -14.69 -21.99 4.55
C ALA A 273 -15.35 -23.30 4.12
N SER A 274 -14.54 -24.28 3.72
CA SER A 274 -15.03 -25.53 3.12
C SER A 274 -14.18 -26.71 3.55
N PHE A 275 -14.83 -27.84 3.84
CA PHE A 275 -14.17 -29.10 4.13
C PHE A 275 -14.16 -30.00 2.89
N HIS A 276 -13.00 -30.58 2.58
CA HIS A 276 -12.76 -31.40 1.39
C HIS A 276 -12.33 -32.83 1.76
N GLY A 277 -12.85 -33.35 2.88
CA GLY A 277 -12.63 -34.71 3.36
C GLY A 277 -11.31 -34.94 4.12
N ASN A 278 -10.21 -34.33 3.67
CA ASN A 278 -8.90 -34.43 4.33
C ASN A 278 -8.25 -33.07 4.64
N ASN A 279 -8.98 -31.98 4.39
CA ASN A 279 -8.54 -30.65 4.71
C ASN A 279 -9.71 -29.67 4.83
N THR A 280 -9.49 -28.57 5.56
CA THR A 280 -10.36 -27.40 5.57
C THR A 280 -9.66 -26.24 4.87
N THR A 281 -10.29 -25.65 3.86
CA THR A 281 -9.79 -24.46 3.16
C THR A 281 -10.50 -23.22 3.67
N LEU A 282 -9.72 -22.20 4.04
CA LEU A 282 -10.20 -20.89 4.47
C LEU A 282 -9.73 -19.82 3.48
N VAL A 283 -10.64 -18.93 3.11
CA VAL A 283 -10.37 -17.80 2.22
C VAL A 283 -10.74 -16.52 2.92
N PHE A 284 -9.80 -15.59 3.04
CA PHE A 284 -10.00 -14.31 3.70
C PHE A 284 -10.16 -13.15 2.71
N SER A 285 -10.69 -12.04 3.21
CA SER A 285 -10.83 -10.77 2.50
C SER A 285 -9.48 -10.05 2.36
N ARG A 286 -8.42 -10.51 3.05
CA ARG A 286 -7.02 -10.06 2.87
C ARG A 286 -6.04 -11.17 3.22
N ALA A 287 -4.76 -10.98 2.90
CA ALA A 287 -3.72 -11.87 3.39
C ALA A 287 -3.60 -11.77 4.92
N VAL A 288 -3.69 -12.91 5.61
CA VAL A 288 -3.59 -13.04 7.08
C VAL A 288 -2.43 -13.94 7.47
N THR A 289 -1.93 -13.78 8.69
CA THR A 289 -0.91 -14.66 9.30
C THR A 289 -1.57 -15.77 10.12
N ILE A 290 -0.80 -16.79 10.49
CA ILE A 290 -1.29 -17.87 11.38
C ILE A 290 -1.84 -17.32 12.71
N PRO A 291 -1.16 -16.42 13.45
CA PRO A 291 -1.72 -15.89 14.69
C PRO A 291 -3.10 -15.23 14.51
N PHE A 292 -3.36 -14.58 13.37
CA PHE A 292 -4.65 -13.97 13.08
C PHE A 292 -5.69 -15.03 12.67
N LEU A 293 -5.35 -15.97 11.79
CA LEU A 293 -6.32 -16.98 11.36
C LEU A 293 -6.79 -17.86 12.53
N LEU A 294 -5.95 -18.09 13.54
CA LEU A 294 -6.30 -18.88 14.72
C LEU A 294 -7.45 -18.24 15.54
N THR A 295 -7.72 -16.93 15.37
CA THR A 295 -8.89 -16.29 15.99
C THR A 295 -10.22 -16.63 15.29
N PHE A 296 -10.16 -17.34 14.16
CA PHE A 296 -11.32 -17.72 13.34
C PHE A 296 -11.62 -19.22 13.37
N VAL A 297 -10.86 -20.02 14.12
CA VAL A 297 -10.97 -21.50 14.11
C VAL A 297 -10.87 -22.08 15.51
N ASP A 298 -11.39 -23.29 15.71
CA ASP A 298 -11.41 -23.99 16.99
C ASP A 298 -10.19 -24.89 17.23
N THR A 299 -9.02 -24.48 16.72
CA THR A 299 -7.76 -25.19 16.90
C THR A 299 -6.65 -24.23 17.32
N GLU A 300 -5.71 -24.72 18.13
CA GLU A 300 -4.46 -24.01 18.47
C GLU A 300 -3.27 -24.54 17.65
N ASP A 301 -3.49 -25.53 16.77
CA ASP A 301 -2.43 -26.12 15.96
C ASP A 301 -1.91 -25.13 14.92
N THR A 302 -0.60 -24.87 14.96
CA THR A 302 0.12 -23.98 14.05
C THR A 302 0.88 -24.74 12.95
N THR A 303 0.97 -26.07 13.04
CA THR A 303 1.90 -26.90 12.27
C THR A 303 1.29 -27.52 11.01
N ARG A 304 -0.03 -27.71 10.98
CA ARG A 304 -0.76 -28.34 9.87
C ARG A 304 -1.33 -27.38 8.84
N TRP A 305 -0.92 -26.11 8.89
CA TRP A 305 -1.38 -25.08 7.96
C TRP A 305 -0.48 -25.01 6.72
N ARG A 306 -1.11 -24.95 5.55
CA ARG A 306 -0.48 -24.63 4.27
C ARG A 306 -1.03 -23.31 3.75
N ALA A 307 -0.13 -22.48 3.24
CA ALA A 307 -0.43 -21.16 2.73
C ALA A 307 -0.28 -21.15 1.20
N PHE A 308 -1.25 -20.57 0.48
CA PHE A 308 -1.24 -20.52 -0.98
C PHE A 308 -1.16 -19.07 -1.45
N SER A 309 -0.09 -18.72 -2.15
CA SER A 309 0.11 -17.36 -2.69
C SER A 309 0.61 -17.41 -4.13
N SER A 310 0.16 -16.45 -4.93
CA SER A 310 0.62 -16.21 -6.29
C SER A 310 1.99 -15.52 -6.36
N THR A 311 2.52 -15.03 -5.23
CA THR A 311 3.76 -14.23 -5.17
C THR A 311 4.91 -14.90 -4.42
N SER A 312 4.63 -15.94 -3.63
CA SER A 312 5.64 -16.65 -2.87
C SER A 312 5.23 -18.12 -2.64
N PRO A 313 6.16 -19.08 -2.79
CA PRO A 313 5.89 -20.49 -2.53
C PRO A 313 5.76 -20.81 -1.02
N ASN A 314 6.34 -19.97 -0.15
CA ASN A 314 6.28 -20.12 1.32
C ASN A 314 5.90 -18.77 1.95
N PRO A 315 4.64 -18.33 1.77
CA PRO A 315 4.24 -17.02 2.25
C PRO A 315 4.03 -17.04 3.77
N THR A 316 4.51 -16.02 4.47
CA THR A 316 4.26 -15.82 5.92
C THR A 316 2.85 -15.32 6.21
N SER A 317 2.19 -14.78 5.18
CA SER A 317 0.80 -14.33 5.21
C SER A 317 0.12 -14.70 3.89
N SER A 318 -1.11 -15.21 3.96
CA SER A 318 -1.84 -15.66 2.79
C SER A 318 -3.32 -15.35 2.90
N ARG A 319 -3.98 -15.18 1.76
CA ARG A 319 -5.43 -15.09 1.67
C ARG A 319 -6.10 -16.45 1.77
N VAL A 320 -5.44 -17.45 1.19
CA VAL A 320 -5.93 -18.83 1.11
C VAL A 320 -5.05 -19.71 2.01
N TRP A 321 -5.71 -20.37 2.96
CA TRP A 321 -5.10 -21.26 3.93
C TRP A 321 -5.78 -22.62 3.87
N GLN A 322 -5.01 -23.68 4.05
CA GLN A 322 -5.50 -25.04 4.13
C GLN A 322 -5.00 -25.69 5.41
N TYR A 323 -5.92 -26.18 6.24
CA TYR A 323 -5.61 -26.98 7.42
C TYR A 323 -5.76 -28.46 7.10
N LEU A 324 -4.72 -29.25 7.35
CA LEU A 324 -4.73 -30.68 7.06
C LEU A 324 -5.37 -31.47 8.21
N SER A 325 -6.51 -32.10 7.95
CA SER A 325 -7.27 -32.86 8.96
C SER A 325 -8.33 -33.73 8.31
N ASP A 326 -8.54 -34.94 8.82
CA ASP A 326 -9.63 -35.85 8.42
C ASP A 326 -10.98 -35.46 9.06
N SER A 327 -11.00 -34.43 9.90
CA SER A 327 -12.20 -33.88 10.54
C SER A 327 -12.32 -32.38 10.26
N PRO A 328 -13.55 -31.87 10.05
CA PRO A 328 -13.78 -30.45 9.77
C PRO A 328 -13.47 -29.59 11.00
N LEU A 329 -12.97 -28.38 10.74
CA LEU A 329 -12.86 -27.34 11.77
C LEU A 329 -14.22 -26.66 12.01
N ARG A 330 -14.39 -26.07 13.20
CA ARG A 330 -15.40 -25.04 13.43
C ARG A 330 -14.79 -23.68 13.15
N VAL A 331 -15.56 -22.81 12.51
CA VAL A 331 -15.10 -21.49 12.08
C VAL A 331 -15.98 -20.37 12.60
N VAL A 332 -15.37 -19.23 12.87
CA VAL A 332 -16.08 -17.98 13.20
C VAL A 332 -16.49 -17.30 11.90
N THR A 333 -17.78 -17.04 11.72
CA THR A 333 -18.33 -16.43 10.49
C THR A 333 -18.79 -14.99 10.66
N SER A 334 -18.90 -14.53 11.91
CA SER A 334 -19.21 -13.14 12.24
C SER A 334 -18.50 -12.77 13.54
N GLN A 335 -17.58 -11.82 13.47
CA GLN A 335 -17.13 -11.06 14.64
C GLN A 335 -17.96 -9.78 14.64
N SER A 336 -19.19 -9.82 15.15
CA SER A 336 -19.89 -8.56 15.44
C SER A 336 -19.12 -7.84 16.54
N THR A 337 -19.16 -6.51 16.51
CA THR A 337 -18.67 -5.65 17.61
C THR A 337 -19.38 -5.93 18.94
N ASP A 338 -20.55 -6.59 18.89
CA ASP A 338 -21.22 -7.17 20.05
C ASP A 338 -20.73 -8.60 20.31
N GLU A 339 -20.50 -8.93 21.58
CA GLU A 339 -19.79 -10.08 22.17
C GLU A 339 -20.23 -11.51 21.74
N ASN A 340 -21.12 -11.67 20.75
CA ASN A 340 -21.59 -12.97 20.27
C ASN A 340 -20.80 -13.45 19.04
N VAL A 341 -19.73 -14.20 19.29
CA VAL A 341 -19.01 -14.96 18.26
C VAL A 341 -19.86 -16.15 17.80
N THR A 342 -20.27 -16.15 16.53
CA THR A 342 -21.02 -17.28 15.95
C THR A 342 -20.04 -18.31 15.38
N TRP A 343 -20.03 -19.49 15.98
CA TRP A 343 -19.26 -20.65 15.52
C TRP A 343 -20.11 -21.54 14.61
N ASN A 344 -19.63 -21.83 13.41
CA ASN A 344 -20.24 -22.76 12.47
C ASN A 344 -19.39 -24.01 12.33
N GLU A 345 -20.03 -25.18 12.36
CA GLU A 345 -19.37 -26.46 12.15
C GLU A 345 -19.43 -26.83 10.66
N LEU A 346 -18.28 -27.10 10.04
CA LEU A 346 -18.15 -27.39 8.61
C LEU A 346 -18.41 -28.86 8.27
N THR A 347 -19.46 -29.48 8.84
CA THR A 347 -19.76 -30.90 8.63
C THR A 347 -20.26 -31.20 7.21
N ASP A 348 -21.41 -30.65 6.84
CA ASP A 348 -22.03 -30.83 5.51
C ASP A 348 -22.12 -29.51 4.70
N ASP A 349 -22.00 -28.37 5.38
CA ASP A 349 -22.26 -27.05 4.80
C ASP A 349 -20.98 -26.21 4.78
N ARG A 350 -20.54 -25.85 3.56
CA ARG A 350 -19.53 -24.81 3.37
C ARG A 350 -20.10 -23.46 3.81
N TYR A 351 -19.28 -22.63 4.44
CA TYR A 351 -19.59 -21.23 4.67
C TYR A 351 -19.20 -20.40 3.44
N VAL A 352 -20.08 -19.50 3.00
CA VAL A 352 -19.84 -18.55 1.90
C VAL A 352 -20.44 -17.19 2.27
N ASN A 353 -19.60 -16.16 2.29
CA ASN A 353 -20.04 -14.78 2.39
C ASN A 353 -20.52 -14.28 1.01
N LYS A 354 -21.78 -14.61 0.68
CA LYS A 354 -22.39 -14.29 -0.64
C LYS A 354 -22.32 -12.80 -0.96
N SER A 355 -22.69 -11.93 -0.01
CA SER A 355 -22.67 -10.47 -0.21
C SER A 355 -21.27 -9.94 -0.55
N ARG A 356 -20.24 -10.48 0.09
CA ARG A 356 -18.87 -10.08 -0.21
C ARG A 356 -18.41 -10.55 -1.58
N LEU A 357 -18.73 -11.80 -1.96
CA LEU A 357 -18.45 -12.30 -3.31
C LEU A 357 -19.22 -11.55 -4.40
N GLU A 358 -20.47 -11.14 -4.13
CA GLU A 358 -21.27 -10.30 -5.04
C GLU A 358 -20.57 -8.98 -5.33
N THR A 359 -19.95 -8.37 -4.31
CA THR A 359 -19.18 -7.14 -4.43
C THR A 359 -17.86 -7.37 -5.18
N ILE A 360 -17.16 -8.47 -4.90
CA ILE A 360 -15.87 -8.81 -5.53
C ILE A 360 -16.05 -9.07 -7.03
N TYR A 361 -17.12 -9.76 -7.44
CA TYR A 361 -17.35 -10.16 -8.82
C TYR A 361 -18.32 -9.26 -9.59
N ASP A 362 -18.68 -8.11 -9.03
CA ASP A 362 -19.57 -7.13 -9.65
C ASP A 362 -20.90 -7.75 -10.10
N ILE A 363 -21.48 -8.63 -9.28
CA ILE A 363 -22.73 -9.34 -9.59
C ILE A 363 -23.91 -8.37 -9.69
N VAL A 364 -23.87 -7.31 -8.88
CA VAL A 364 -24.84 -6.22 -8.88
C VAL A 364 -24.09 -4.89 -8.94
N GLU A 365 -24.59 -3.95 -9.72
CA GLU A 365 -24.04 -2.59 -9.76
C GLU A 365 -24.41 -1.80 -8.51
N ALA A 366 -23.44 -1.07 -7.95
CA ALA A 366 -23.70 -0.15 -6.85
C ALA A 366 -24.68 0.95 -7.29
N LYS A 367 -25.50 1.42 -6.36
CA LYS A 367 -26.37 2.58 -6.64
C LYS A 367 -25.51 3.79 -6.94
N GLU A 368 -25.63 4.29 -8.17
CA GLU A 368 -24.91 5.48 -8.65
C GLU A 368 -25.46 6.77 -8.01
N PRO A 369 -24.63 7.51 -7.25
CA PRO A 369 -24.97 8.83 -6.73
C PRO A 369 -25.00 9.90 -7.83
N GLU A 370 -25.74 10.99 -7.63
CA GLU A 370 -25.87 12.04 -8.64
C GLU A 370 -24.54 12.73 -8.98
N TYR A 371 -23.68 12.95 -7.98
CA TYR A 371 -22.35 13.56 -8.17
C TYR A 371 -21.42 12.71 -9.06
N ILE A 372 -21.65 11.40 -9.16
CA ILE A 372 -20.88 10.51 -10.04
C ILE A 372 -21.25 10.73 -11.50
N LYS A 373 -22.52 11.01 -11.80
CA LYS A 373 -22.93 11.31 -13.18
C LYS A 373 -22.27 12.59 -13.68
N GLU A 374 -22.20 13.61 -12.83
CA GLU A 374 -21.47 14.85 -13.14
C GLU A 374 -19.99 14.58 -13.38
N LEU A 375 -19.33 13.78 -12.54
CA LEU A 375 -17.92 13.41 -12.73
C LEU A 375 -17.67 12.64 -14.03
N LEU A 376 -18.56 11.71 -14.39
CA LEU A 376 -18.48 10.97 -15.66
C LEU A 376 -18.59 11.90 -16.87
N GLU A 377 -19.49 12.88 -16.80
CA GLU A 377 -19.68 13.88 -17.86
C GLU A 377 -18.48 14.84 -17.95
N ASP A 378 -17.98 15.33 -16.82
CA ASP A 378 -16.77 16.15 -16.77
C ASP A 378 -15.58 15.40 -17.38
N CYS A 379 -15.38 14.13 -17.02
CA CYS A 379 -14.34 13.30 -17.63
C CYS A 379 -14.58 13.12 -19.14
N HIS A 380 -15.83 12.93 -19.58
CA HIS A 380 -16.14 12.79 -21.01
C HIS A 380 -15.75 14.04 -21.81
N GLN A 381 -16.10 15.22 -21.32
CA GLN A 381 -15.75 16.50 -21.95
C GLN A 381 -14.23 16.70 -22.00
N LEU A 382 -13.52 16.42 -20.89
CA LEU A 382 -12.07 16.51 -20.84
C LEU A 382 -11.36 15.54 -21.78
N ILE A 383 -11.87 14.30 -21.95
CA ILE A 383 -11.34 13.35 -22.93
C ILE A 383 -11.46 13.89 -24.36
N GLN A 384 -12.56 14.59 -24.68
CA GLN A 384 -12.74 15.20 -26.01
C GLN A 384 -11.81 16.39 -26.23
N LEU A 385 -11.63 17.23 -25.21
CA LEU A 385 -10.77 18.41 -25.26
C LEU A 385 -9.28 18.05 -25.29
N GLU A 386 -8.87 17.05 -24.51
CA GLU A 386 -7.49 16.63 -24.31
C GLU A 386 -7.32 15.11 -24.50
N PRO A 387 -7.45 14.58 -25.73
CA PRO A 387 -7.47 13.14 -25.99
C PRO A 387 -6.14 12.42 -25.69
N LYS A 388 -5.05 13.17 -25.48
CA LYS A 388 -3.74 12.64 -25.08
C LYS A 388 -3.53 12.63 -23.57
N ASN A 389 -4.39 13.31 -22.82
CA ASN A 389 -4.32 13.34 -21.37
C ASN A 389 -4.91 12.04 -20.82
N LYS A 390 -4.06 11.28 -20.12
CA LYS A 390 -4.43 9.97 -19.59
C LYS A 390 -5.36 10.06 -18.37
N TRP A 391 -5.34 11.17 -17.62
CA TRP A 391 -6.01 11.27 -16.33
C TRP A 391 -7.54 11.25 -16.43
N PRO A 392 -8.19 12.02 -17.31
CA PRO A 392 -9.64 11.95 -17.49
C PRO A 392 -10.12 10.55 -17.90
N LEU A 393 -9.41 9.90 -18.85
CA LEU A 393 -9.76 8.54 -19.29
C LEU A 393 -9.57 7.52 -18.18
N TYR A 394 -8.47 7.63 -17.44
CA TYR A 394 -8.20 6.76 -16.29
C TYR A 394 -9.26 6.94 -15.19
N MET A 395 -9.60 8.18 -14.82
CA MET A 395 -10.61 8.47 -13.81
C MET A 395 -11.98 7.94 -14.23
N ARG A 396 -12.40 8.24 -15.46
CA ARG A 396 -13.64 7.68 -16.03
C ARG A 396 -13.68 6.17 -15.92
N THR A 397 -12.59 5.50 -16.27
CA THR A 397 -12.49 4.03 -16.20
C THR A 397 -12.65 3.52 -14.77
N LEU A 398 -12.04 4.18 -13.77
CA LEU A 398 -12.21 3.81 -12.36
C LEU A 398 -13.66 4.00 -11.88
N VAL A 399 -14.30 5.10 -12.28
CA VAL A 399 -15.71 5.37 -11.92
C VAL A 399 -16.64 4.34 -12.55
N LEU A 400 -16.42 3.98 -13.82
CA LEU A 400 -17.18 2.93 -14.49
C LEU A 400 -16.94 1.56 -13.84
N LEU A 401 -15.70 1.24 -13.47
CA LEU A 401 -15.39 0.02 -12.72
C LEU A 401 -16.12 -0.03 -11.37
N GLU A 402 -16.31 1.09 -10.69
CA GLU A 402 -17.02 1.13 -9.41
C GLU A 402 -18.54 1.02 -9.59
N TYR A 403 -19.14 1.88 -10.41
CA TYR A 403 -20.59 2.08 -10.45
C TYR A 403 -21.29 1.49 -11.68
N GLN A 404 -20.57 1.19 -12.76
CA GLN A 404 -21.13 0.67 -14.02
C GLN A 404 -20.39 -0.56 -14.60
N PRO A 405 -19.90 -1.53 -13.79
CA PRO A 405 -19.04 -2.61 -14.29
C PRO A 405 -19.77 -3.63 -15.18
N ILE A 406 -21.10 -3.67 -15.17
CA ILE A 406 -21.91 -4.57 -16.01
C ILE A 406 -22.27 -3.84 -17.30
N ARG A 407 -22.97 -2.70 -17.19
CA ARG A 407 -23.53 -1.99 -18.36
C ARG A 407 -22.47 -1.33 -19.24
N SER A 408 -21.31 -0.98 -18.67
CA SER A 408 -20.22 -0.30 -19.38
C SER A 408 -19.01 -1.21 -19.62
N HIS A 409 -19.24 -2.53 -19.67
CA HIS A 409 -18.17 -3.53 -19.83
C HIS A 409 -17.26 -3.27 -21.04
N ASP A 410 -17.84 -3.07 -22.22
CA ASP A 410 -17.07 -2.85 -23.46
C ASP A 410 -16.32 -1.52 -23.44
N GLU A 411 -16.92 -0.48 -22.83
CA GLU A 411 -16.27 0.82 -22.67
C GLU A 411 -15.05 0.71 -21.74
N ILE A 412 -15.19 0.03 -20.61
CA ILE A 412 -14.09 -0.21 -19.68
C ILE A 412 -12.94 -0.96 -20.38
N ILE A 413 -13.26 -2.00 -21.16
CA ILE A 413 -12.26 -2.75 -21.95
C ILE A 413 -11.54 -1.82 -22.93
N SER A 414 -12.29 -1.03 -23.68
CA SER A 414 -11.74 -0.10 -24.67
C SER A 414 -10.81 0.94 -24.02
N ASN A 415 -11.26 1.53 -22.90
CA ASN A 415 -10.50 2.53 -22.18
C ASN A 415 -9.19 1.95 -21.63
N LEU A 416 -9.24 0.76 -21.01
CA LEU A 416 -8.04 0.09 -20.47
C LEU A 416 -7.04 -0.29 -21.57
N LYS A 417 -7.52 -0.77 -22.73
CA LYS A 417 -6.66 -1.04 -23.90
C LYS A 417 -5.98 0.25 -24.38
N ASN A 418 -6.75 1.33 -24.55
CA ASN A 418 -6.21 2.62 -24.99
C ASN A 418 -5.17 3.20 -24.01
N LEU A 419 -5.44 3.10 -22.71
CA LEU A 419 -4.48 3.47 -21.66
C LEU A 419 -3.19 2.66 -21.75
N ALA A 420 -3.28 1.34 -21.93
CA ALA A 420 -2.12 0.45 -22.01
C ALA A 420 -1.27 0.68 -23.26
N GLU A 421 -1.91 0.86 -24.41
CA GLU A 421 -1.25 0.82 -25.72
C GLU A 421 -0.80 2.21 -26.20
N ASN A 422 -1.60 3.26 -25.91
CA ASN A 422 -1.43 4.56 -26.57
C ASN A 422 -1.11 5.71 -25.61
N LEU A 423 -1.72 5.75 -24.41
CA LEU A 423 -1.62 6.91 -23.52
C LEU A 423 -0.60 6.74 -22.39
N ASP A 424 -0.44 5.52 -21.88
CA ASP A 424 0.36 5.28 -20.67
C ASP A 424 1.09 3.92 -20.69
N SER A 425 1.92 3.73 -21.71
CA SER A 425 2.69 2.50 -21.94
C SER A 425 3.62 2.11 -20.79
N LYS A 426 4.08 3.08 -19.99
CA LYS A 426 4.92 2.81 -18.79
C LYS A 426 4.16 2.08 -17.68
N ARG A 427 2.82 2.12 -17.70
CA ARG A 427 1.93 1.44 -16.74
C ARG A 427 1.03 0.41 -17.43
N ALA A 428 1.38 -0.04 -18.64
CA ALA A 428 0.60 -0.99 -19.43
C ALA A 428 0.16 -2.24 -18.64
N GLU A 429 1.05 -2.82 -17.83
CA GLU A 429 0.75 -4.03 -17.05
C GLU A 429 -0.31 -3.83 -15.98
N LEU A 430 -0.39 -2.62 -15.39
CA LEU A 430 -1.48 -2.28 -14.45
C LEU A 430 -2.83 -2.36 -15.17
N TYR A 431 -2.94 -1.76 -16.35
CA TYR A 431 -4.18 -1.73 -17.13
C TYR A 431 -4.55 -3.12 -17.66
N LYS A 432 -3.56 -3.93 -18.07
CA LYS A 432 -3.78 -5.33 -18.49
C LYS A 432 -4.29 -6.20 -17.33
N SER A 433 -3.80 -5.97 -16.11
CA SER A 433 -4.35 -6.66 -14.92
C SER A 433 -5.81 -6.27 -14.70
N LEU A 434 -6.13 -4.96 -14.67
CA LEU A 434 -7.51 -4.49 -14.55
C LEU A 434 -8.41 -5.02 -15.68
N LEU A 435 -7.89 -5.09 -16.90
CA LEU A 435 -8.61 -5.61 -18.06
C LEU A 435 -8.93 -7.09 -17.88
N SER A 436 -7.96 -7.89 -17.45
CA SER A 436 -8.15 -9.32 -17.16
C SER A 436 -9.15 -9.51 -16.03
N ARG A 437 -9.07 -8.70 -14.97
CA ARG A 437 -10.01 -8.72 -13.85
C ARG A 437 -11.45 -8.41 -14.29
N GLN A 438 -11.65 -7.39 -15.12
CA GLN A 438 -12.96 -7.01 -15.64
C GLN A 438 -13.58 -8.11 -16.51
N LYS A 439 -12.78 -8.77 -17.35
CA LYS A 439 -13.21 -9.90 -18.17
C LYS A 439 -13.52 -11.14 -17.34
N LEU A 440 -12.68 -11.44 -16.35
CA LEU A 440 -12.91 -12.52 -15.40
C LEU A 440 -14.23 -12.32 -14.65
N ASN A 441 -14.49 -11.11 -14.11
CA ASN A 441 -15.75 -10.77 -13.44
C ASN A 441 -16.94 -10.97 -14.38
N HIS A 442 -16.83 -10.53 -15.64
CA HIS A 442 -17.86 -10.76 -16.65
C HIS A 442 -18.17 -12.25 -16.85
N SER A 443 -17.17 -13.11 -16.99
CA SER A 443 -17.38 -14.57 -17.13
C SER A 443 -17.90 -15.25 -15.86
N ILE A 444 -17.49 -14.78 -14.67
CA ILE A 444 -17.94 -15.34 -13.39
C ILE A 444 -19.41 -14.98 -13.12
N ARG A 445 -19.86 -13.77 -13.49
CA ARG A 445 -21.25 -13.33 -13.30
C ARG A 445 -22.27 -14.34 -13.80
N GLU A 446 -22.06 -14.86 -15.02
CA GLU A 446 -22.97 -15.84 -15.64
C GLU A 446 -23.00 -17.20 -14.91
N GLN A 447 -21.94 -17.50 -14.15
CA GLN A 447 -21.75 -18.76 -13.45
C GLN A 447 -21.92 -18.62 -11.93
N PHE A 448 -22.22 -17.42 -11.43
CA PHE A 448 -22.08 -17.08 -10.02
C PHE A 448 -22.97 -17.94 -9.11
N GLU A 449 -24.27 -18.01 -9.39
CA GLU A 449 -25.21 -18.82 -8.61
C GLU A 449 -24.84 -20.32 -8.62
N ARG A 450 -24.29 -20.79 -9.74
CA ARG A 450 -23.79 -22.17 -9.87
C ARG A 450 -22.56 -22.41 -8.99
N LEU A 451 -21.63 -21.48 -8.95
CA LEU A 451 -20.37 -21.57 -8.21
C LEU A 451 -20.56 -21.50 -6.68
N ILE A 452 -21.49 -20.66 -6.21
CA ILE A 452 -21.82 -20.59 -4.78
C ILE A 452 -22.71 -21.76 -4.33
N GLY A 453 -23.41 -22.39 -5.27
CA GLY A 453 -24.23 -23.58 -5.04
C GLY A 453 -23.40 -24.81 -4.66
N LYS A 454 -24.08 -25.87 -4.20
CA LYS A 454 -23.44 -27.12 -3.75
C LYS A 454 -23.19 -28.15 -4.86
N GLU A 455 -23.96 -28.07 -5.94
CA GLU A 455 -24.03 -29.11 -6.98
C GLU A 455 -22.86 -29.09 -7.97
N HIS A 456 -22.16 -27.96 -8.04
CA HIS A 456 -21.13 -27.73 -9.04
C HIS A 456 -19.93 -27.02 -8.42
N ASP A 457 -18.74 -27.43 -8.83
CA ASP A 457 -17.45 -26.85 -8.44
C ASP A 457 -16.62 -26.44 -9.67
N GLN A 458 -17.30 -26.25 -10.80
CA GLN A 458 -16.70 -25.99 -12.09
C GLN A 458 -16.67 -24.49 -12.41
N LEU A 459 -15.47 -23.96 -12.66
CA LEU A 459 -15.24 -22.63 -13.22
C LEU A 459 -14.73 -22.75 -14.66
N VAL A 460 -15.47 -22.18 -15.62
CA VAL A 460 -15.09 -22.20 -17.05
C VAL A 460 -14.91 -20.77 -17.54
N VAL A 461 -13.70 -20.40 -17.96
CA VAL A 461 -13.39 -19.08 -18.52
C VAL A 461 -12.50 -19.28 -19.74
N ARG A 462 -13.12 -19.51 -20.90
CA ARG A 462 -12.41 -19.82 -22.15
C ARG A 462 -12.39 -18.62 -23.08
N TYR A 463 -11.31 -18.48 -23.85
CA TYR A 463 -11.21 -17.50 -24.93
C TYR A 463 -11.55 -16.06 -24.53
N ALA A 464 -11.28 -15.68 -23.28
CA ALA A 464 -11.54 -14.35 -22.75
C ALA A 464 -10.30 -13.42 -22.88
N GLU A 465 -9.21 -13.90 -23.48
CA GLU A 465 -7.93 -13.18 -23.58
C GLU A 465 -7.38 -12.77 -22.21
N LEU A 466 -7.58 -13.59 -21.17
CA LEU A 466 -7.05 -13.30 -19.84
C LEU A 466 -5.52 -13.36 -19.84
N THR A 467 -4.86 -12.36 -19.26
CA THR A 467 -3.40 -12.36 -19.02
C THR A 467 -3.05 -12.68 -17.56
N SER A 468 -4.04 -12.63 -16.68
CA SER A 468 -3.92 -12.90 -15.25
C SER A 468 -5.19 -13.57 -14.74
N LEU A 469 -5.04 -14.43 -13.73
CA LEU A 469 -6.13 -15.06 -12.98
C LEU A 469 -6.33 -14.42 -11.59
N GLU A 470 -5.81 -13.21 -11.39
CA GLU A 470 -6.04 -12.43 -10.16
C GLU A 470 -7.54 -12.25 -9.89
N GLY A 471 -7.95 -12.57 -8.67
CA GLY A 471 -9.34 -12.63 -8.25
C GLY A 471 -9.94 -14.03 -8.30
N VAL A 472 -9.30 -15.05 -8.89
CA VAL A 472 -9.78 -16.44 -8.82
C VAL A 472 -9.60 -17.03 -7.41
N GLU A 473 -8.64 -16.51 -6.64
CA GLU A 473 -8.34 -16.97 -5.27
C GLU A 473 -9.50 -16.82 -4.28
N PHE A 474 -10.46 -15.93 -4.55
CA PHE A 474 -11.66 -15.80 -3.72
C PHE A 474 -12.60 -17.00 -3.85
N LEU A 475 -12.44 -17.83 -4.89
CA LEU A 475 -13.19 -19.07 -5.12
C LEU A 475 -12.40 -20.32 -4.70
N ALA A 476 -11.26 -20.18 -4.02
CA ALA A 476 -10.37 -21.28 -3.67
C ALA A 476 -11.01 -22.42 -2.85
N GLY A 477 -12.01 -22.10 -2.02
CA GLY A 477 -12.80 -23.10 -1.29
C GLY A 477 -13.97 -23.70 -2.09
N LEU A 478 -14.27 -23.18 -3.28
CA LEU A 478 -15.48 -23.50 -4.04
C LEU A 478 -15.21 -24.26 -5.35
N VAL A 479 -14.01 -24.11 -5.92
CA VAL A 479 -13.67 -24.63 -7.26
C VAL A 479 -12.73 -25.82 -7.17
N GLY A 480 -13.18 -26.97 -7.67
CA GLY A 480 -12.41 -28.20 -7.85
C GLY A 480 -12.11 -28.51 -9.33
N ASN A 481 -12.87 -27.94 -10.26
CA ASN A 481 -12.69 -28.13 -11.69
C ASN A 481 -12.54 -26.78 -12.39
N ALA A 482 -11.39 -26.51 -12.99
CA ALA A 482 -11.13 -25.22 -13.64
C ALA A 482 -10.72 -25.38 -15.10
N ASP A 483 -11.31 -24.57 -15.97
CA ASP A 483 -11.01 -24.53 -17.39
C ASP A 483 -10.74 -23.10 -17.85
N PHE A 484 -9.48 -22.86 -18.20
CA PHE A 484 -8.95 -21.57 -18.66
C PHE A 484 -8.42 -21.66 -20.10
N GLN A 485 -9.00 -22.55 -20.91
CA GLN A 485 -8.55 -22.77 -22.29
C GLN A 485 -8.59 -21.51 -23.16
N GLY A 486 -7.59 -21.32 -24.02
CA GLY A 486 -7.62 -20.29 -25.06
C GLY A 486 -7.44 -18.85 -24.56
N ASN A 487 -6.83 -18.66 -23.39
CA ASN A 487 -6.50 -17.33 -22.87
C ASN A 487 -5.06 -16.93 -23.27
N LEU A 488 -4.54 -15.86 -22.68
CA LEU A 488 -3.21 -15.33 -22.92
C LEU A 488 -2.30 -15.51 -21.69
N LEU A 489 -2.52 -16.59 -20.93
CA LEU A 489 -1.73 -16.89 -19.75
C LEU A 489 -0.33 -17.34 -20.16
N THR A 490 0.70 -16.69 -19.65
CA THR A 490 2.10 -17.10 -19.85
C THR A 490 2.62 -17.98 -18.71
N GLU A 491 1.92 -17.99 -17.58
CA GLU A 491 2.28 -18.75 -16.38
C GLU A 491 1.04 -19.23 -15.63
N ILE A 492 1.18 -20.32 -14.87
CA ILE A 492 0.07 -20.94 -14.12
C ILE A 492 0.26 -20.95 -12.60
N HIS A 493 1.43 -20.53 -12.11
CA HIS A 493 1.73 -20.59 -10.67
C HIS A 493 0.88 -19.65 -9.81
N ARG A 494 0.12 -18.76 -10.46
CA ARG A 494 -0.85 -17.87 -9.82
C ARG A 494 -2.19 -18.55 -9.52
N ILE A 495 -2.38 -19.81 -9.88
CA ILE A 495 -3.59 -20.56 -9.49
C ILE A 495 -3.53 -20.84 -7.98
N VAL A 496 -4.23 -20.01 -7.22
CA VAL A 496 -4.44 -20.18 -5.78
C VAL A 496 -5.73 -20.99 -5.54
N LEU A 497 -5.83 -22.16 -6.17
CA LEU A 497 -6.97 -23.08 -6.04
C LEU A 497 -6.47 -24.44 -5.51
N PRO A 498 -6.36 -24.62 -4.19
CA PRO A 498 -5.67 -25.76 -3.58
C PRO A 498 -6.40 -27.10 -3.76
N ASN A 499 -7.70 -27.08 -4.02
CA ASN A 499 -8.56 -28.26 -4.10
C ASN A 499 -8.88 -28.69 -5.54
N LEU A 500 -8.13 -28.21 -6.53
CA LEU A 500 -8.33 -28.62 -7.92
C LEU A 500 -8.11 -30.12 -8.09
N HIS A 501 -9.09 -30.79 -8.71
CA HIS A 501 -8.97 -32.15 -9.20
C HIS A 501 -8.88 -32.24 -10.74
N ASN A 502 -9.41 -31.24 -11.45
CA ASN A 502 -9.29 -31.11 -12.91
C ASN A 502 -8.85 -29.69 -13.29
N LEU A 503 -7.83 -29.57 -14.15
CA LEU A 503 -7.36 -28.30 -14.67
C LEU A 503 -7.13 -28.37 -16.19
N THR A 504 -7.78 -27.48 -16.94
CA THR A 504 -7.52 -27.28 -18.37
C THR A 504 -6.93 -25.89 -18.59
N ILE A 505 -5.73 -25.84 -19.16
CA ILE A 505 -5.00 -24.60 -19.49
C ILE A 505 -4.52 -24.60 -20.94
N SER A 506 -5.15 -25.43 -21.77
CA SER A 506 -4.85 -25.59 -23.19
C SER A 506 -4.91 -24.26 -23.95
N GLU A 507 -4.22 -24.18 -25.08
CA GLU A 507 -4.24 -23.03 -25.99
C GLU A 507 -3.86 -21.69 -25.31
N ASN A 508 -2.96 -21.76 -24.32
CA ASN A 508 -2.33 -20.60 -23.71
C ASN A 508 -0.84 -20.51 -24.12
N PRO A 509 -0.25 -19.31 -24.20
CA PRO A 509 1.17 -19.10 -24.52
C PRO A 509 2.12 -19.48 -23.35
N ILE A 510 1.85 -20.60 -22.68
CA ILE A 510 2.67 -21.14 -21.59
C ILE A 510 3.82 -21.93 -22.20
N ASP A 511 5.06 -21.60 -21.83
CA ASP A 511 6.26 -22.33 -22.25
C ASP A 511 6.87 -23.19 -21.13
N ARG A 512 6.42 -22.96 -19.88
CA ARG A 512 6.92 -23.62 -18.68
C ARG A 512 5.85 -23.69 -17.59
N LEU A 513 5.83 -24.80 -16.86
CA LEU A 513 5.08 -24.95 -15.62
C LEU A 513 6.05 -24.83 -14.43
N SER A 514 5.99 -23.67 -13.77
CA SER A 514 6.74 -23.42 -12.54
C SER A 514 6.15 -24.20 -11.36
N PRO A 515 6.94 -24.54 -10.33
CA PRO A 515 6.43 -25.15 -9.11
C PRO A 515 5.31 -24.32 -8.48
N THR A 516 4.28 -24.99 -7.98
CA THR A 516 3.20 -24.39 -7.19
C THR A 516 3.20 -24.97 -5.78
N PRO A 517 2.54 -24.33 -4.80
CA PRO A 517 2.12 -25.05 -3.61
C PRO A 517 1.41 -26.35 -4.01
N SER A 518 1.60 -27.42 -3.22
CA SER A 518 1.18 -28.77 -3.59
C SER A 518 -0.31 -28.83 -3.96
N LEU A 519 -0.62 -29.20 -5.21
CA LEU A 519 -1.98 -29.51 -5.66
C LEU A 519 -2.23 -31.01 -5.50
N SER A 520 -2.39 -31.45 -4.26
CA SER A 520 -2.47 -32.87 -3.91
C SER A 520 -3.72 -33.59 -4.41
N HIS A 521 -4.71 -32.87 -4.91
CA HIS A 521 -5.95 -33.45 -5.44
C HIS A 521 -6.01 -33.47 -6.97
N LEU A 522 -5.03 -32.86 -7.66
CA LEU A 522 -5.08 -32.71 -9.12
C LEU A 522 -4.86 -34.07 -9.79
N THR A 523 -5.91 -34.61 -10.41
CA THR A 523 -5.88 -35.90 -11.11
C THR A 523 -5.85 -35.76 -12.63
N PHE A 524 -6.35 -34.64 -13.16
CA PHE A 524 -6.39 -34.36 -14.59
C PHE A 524 -5.78 -33.00 -14.90
N LEU A 525 -4.83 -32.97 -15.84
CA LEU A 525 -4.28 -31.76 -16.41
C LEU A 525 -4.33 -31.81 -17.94
N SER A 526 -4.79 -30.73 -18.55
CA SER A 526 -4.71 -30.52 -19.99
C SER A 526 -3.88 -29.27 -20.32
N ILE A 527 -2.77 -29.47 -21.03
CA ILE A 527 -1.83 -28.45 -21.51
C ILE A 527 -1.74 -28.44 -23.04
N ALA A 528 -2.78 -28.93 -23.73
CA ALA A 528 -2.77 -29.05 -25.19
C ALA A 528 -2.57 -27.69 -25.87
N GLY A 529 -1.84 -27.63 -26.99
CA GLY A 529 -1.64 -26.38 -27.73
C GLY A 529 -0.84 -25.29 -26.99
N THR A 530 -0.15 -25.64 -25.90
CA THR A 530 0.82 -24.76 -25.22
C THR A 530 2.18 -24.78 -25.91
N GLN A 531 3.08 -23.86 -25.54
CA GLN A 531 4.42 -23.71 -26.13
C GLN A 531 5.50 -24.50 -25.37
N ILE A 532 5.10 -25.45 -24.53
CA ILE A 532 6.01 -26.27 -23.73
C ILE A 532 6.77 -27.24 -24.64
N SER A 533 8.10 -27.17 -24.61
CA SER A 533 8.98 -27.93 -25.50
C SER A 533 9.91 -28.94 -24.82
N ASP A 534 10.12 -28.80 -23.52
CA ASP A 534 11.11 -29.59 -22.78
C ASP A 534 10.52 -30.24 -21.52
N VAL A 535 10.94 -31.47 -21.22
CA VAL A 535 10.54 -32.18 -19.99
C VAL A 535 10.98 -31.39 -18.75
N SER A 536 12.16 -30.77 -18.77
CA SER A 536 12.64 -29.90 -17.68
C SER A 536 11.74 -28.70 -17.40
N SER A 537 10.89 -28.30 -18.36
CA SER A 537 9.95 -27.18 -18.21
C SER A 537 8.67 -27.56 -17.47
N VAL A 538 8.43 -28.85 -17.20
CA VAL A 538 7.22 -29.32 -16.53
C VAL A 538 7.49 -30.17 -15.28
N MET A 539 8.64 -30.82 -15.19
CA MET A 539 8.95 -31.69 -14.05
C MET A 539 8.87 -31.01 -12.67
N PRO A 540 9.35 -29.76 -12.47
CA PRO A 540 9.23 -29.11 -11.18
C PRO A 540 7.77 -28.91 -10.72
N PHE A 541 6.84 -28.69 -11.66
CA PHE A 541 5.41 -28.64 -11.39
C PHE A 541 4.88 -30.02 -10.99
N PHE A 542 5.21 -31.07 -11.75
CA PHE A 542 4.72 -32.42 -11.46
C PHE A 542 5.18 -33.00 -10.12
N GLN A 543 6.34 -32.56 -9.61
CA GLN A 543 6.78 -32.87 -8.25
C GLN A 543 5.83 -32.34 -7.16
N THR A 544 5.02 -31.33 -7.48
CA THR A 544 4.04 -30.70 -6.58
C THR A 544 2.61 -31.19 -6.83
N THR A 545 2.40 -32.11 -7.77
CA THR A 545 1.08 -32.69 -8.13
C THR A 545 1.12 -34.22 -8.04
N PRO A 546 1.26 -34.80 -6.83
CA PRO A 546 1.54 -36.23 -6.67
C PRO A 546 0.39 -37.16 -7.11
N SER A 547 -0.83 -36.62 -7.24
CA SER A 547 -2.04 -37.41 -7.56
C SER A 547 -2.42 -37.36 -9.05
N LEU A 548 -1.56 -36.80 -9.90
CA LEU A 548 -1.83 -36.68 -11.32
C LEU A 548 -1.99 -38.08 -11.95
N ASP A 549 -3.13 -38.32 -12.58
CA ASP A 549 -3.48 -39.59 -13.21
C ASP A 549 -3.51 -39.45 -14.75
N ARG A 550 -3.98 -38.31 -15.26
CA ARG A 550 -4.16 -38.06 -16.71
C ARG A 550 -3.55 -36.74 -17.13
N LEU A 551 -2.74 -36.77 -18.18
CA LEU A 551 -2.13 -35.60 -18.81
C LEU A 551 -2.43 -35.57 -20.31
N ILE A 552 -3.15 -34.55 -20.76
CA ILE A 552 -3.31 -34.23 -22.19
C ILE A 552 -2.30 -33.16 -22.57
N PHE A 553 -1.48 -33.42 -23.59
CA PHE A 553 -0.42 -32.51 -24.04
C PHE A 553 -0.24 -32.53 -25.57
N CYS A 554 -1.28 -32.90 -26.31
CA CYS A 554 -1.27 -32.83 -27.77
C CYS A 554 -1.01 -31.41 -28.28
N GLU A 555 -0.51 -31.30 -29.51
CA GLU A 555 -0.22 -30.00 -30.14
C GLU A 555 0.77 -29.12 -29.36
N THR A 556 1.59 -29.74 -28.51
CA THR A 556 2.74 -29.10 -27.86
C THR A 556 4.05 -29.63 -28.48
N PRO A 557 5.13 -28.84 -28.54
CA PRO A 557 6.43 -29.37 -28.95
C PRO A 557 6.94 -30.51 -28.02
N LEU A 558 6.46 -30.58 -26.77
CA LEU A 558 6.75 -31.67 -25.81
C LEU A 558 6.33 -33.07 -26.33
N VAL A 559 5.40 -33.17 -27.29
CA VAL A 559 4.98 -34.45 -27.89
C VAL A 559 6.16 -35.25 -28.44
N GLU A 560 7.17 -34.59 -29.00
CA GLU A 560 8.39 -35.24 -29.51
C GLU A 560 9.20 -35.95 -28.42
N LYS A 561 9.00 -35.56 -27.15
CA LYS A 561 9.69 -36.07 -25.97
C LYS A 561 8.81 -36.98 -25.10
N THR A 562 7.77 -37.57 -25.69
CA THR A 562 6.81 -38.43 -24.96
C THR A 562 7.49 -39.56 -24.18
N GLU A 563 8.51 -40.22 -24.74
CA GLU A 563 9.20 -41.32 -24.05
C GLU A 563 10.08 -40.85 -22.89
N GLU A 564 10.71 -39.69 -23.01
CA GLU A 564 11.44 -39.05 -21.91
C GLU A 564 10.48 -38.66 -20.77
N LEU A 565 9.33 -38.09 -21.12
CA LEU A 565 8.29 -37.75 -20.15
C LEU A 565 7.70 -38.98 -19.47
N ARG A 566 7.47 -40.07 -20.21
CA ARG A 566 6.98 -41.36 -19.70
C ARG A 566 7.94 -41.96 -18.67
N ALA A 567 9.25 -41.86 -18.91
CA ALA A 567 10.26 -42.35 -17.95
C ALA A 567 10.20 -41.59 -16.62
N GLN A 568 9.83 -40.31 -16.64
CA GLN A 568 9.72 -39.48 -15.43
C GLN A 568 8.35 -39.60 -14.74
N LEU A 569 7.30 -39.98 -15.47
CA LEU A 569 5.91 -40.08 -14.99
C LEU A 569 5.30 -41.47 -15.27
N PRO A 570 5.86 -42.56 -14.73
CA PRO A 570 5.49 -43.93 -15.11
C PRO A 570 4.04 -44.32 -14.74
N GLY A 571 3.41 -43.61 -13.79
CA GLY A 571 2.03 -43.85 -13.35
C GLY A 571 0.98 -42.96 -14.02
N VAL A 572 1.39 -41.97 -14.82
CA VAL A 572 0.47 -41.00 -15.43
C VAL A 572 0.09 -41.45 -16.84
N ARG A 573 -1.21 -41.47 -17.14
CA ARG A 573 -1.72 -41.69 -18.49
C ARG A 573 -1.43 -40.46 -19.36
N LEU A 574 -0.38 -40.58 -20.16
CA LEU A 574 0.06 -39.59 -21.15
C LEU A 574 -0.76 -39.70 -22.44
N ILE A 575 -1.41 -38.60 -22.85
CA ILE A 575 -2.28 -38.50 -24.03
C ILE A 575 -1.69 -37.45 -25.00
N PRO A 576 -0.88 -37.87 -26.00
CA PRO A 576 -0.22 -36.97 -26.95
C PRO A 576 -1.06 -36.62 -28.19
N HIS A 577 -2.32 -37.05 -28.27
CA HIS A 577 -3.26 -36.80 -29.38
C HIS A 577 -4.65 -36.49 -28.84
N TRP A 578 -5.47 -35.78 -29.63
CA TRP A 578 -6.90 -35.63 -29.31
C TRP A 578 -7.58 -37.00 -29.28
N LEU A 579 -8.43 -37.22 -28.27
CA LEU A 579 -9.24 -38.43 -28.11
C LEU A 579 -10.49 -38.40 -28.98
#